data_AF-A0A4R0RFZ9-F1
#
_entry.id   AF-A0A4R0RFZ9-F1
#
_cell.length_a   1.000
_cell.length_b   1.000
_cell.length_c   1.000
_cell.angle_alpha   90.00
_cell.angle_beta   90.00
_cell.angle_gamma   90.00
#
_symmetry.space_group_name_H-M   'P 1'
#
loop_
_entity.id
_entity.type
_entity.pdbx_description
1 polymer ?
#
loop_
_entity_poly.entity_id
_entity_poly.type
_entity_poly.pdbx_seq_one_letter_code
_entity_poly.pdbx_strand_id
1 'polypeptide(L)'
;MDVRHNHGSDVLVVRACHHDDGADLLAIGGTQSVQIILTTLTSAEVIANFHIGTRITALAWSSVSTSPSQTDEWTIEVAAAGADYGLYLLTKHHNQVETVFPFGGGLSGHHGKVNDMTFCGGQSEDSSRYVATVSDDKMFM
;
A
#
# COMPACT_ATOMS: atom_id res chain seq x y z
N MET A 1 -17.15 -21.40 -0.42
CA MET A 1 -17.89 -20.44 0.44
C MET A 1 -17.29 -19.09 0.13
N ASP A 2 -18.09 -18.08 -0.21
CA ASP A 2 -17.54 -16.79 -0.63
C ASP A 2 -17.11 -15.97 0.59
N VAL A 3 -15.85 -15.56 0.62
CA VAL A 3 -15.33 -14.64 1.64
C VAL A 3 -15.82 -13.23 1.31
N ARG A 4 -16.42 -12.56 2.29
CA ARG A 4 -16.93 -11.19 2.15
C ARG A 4 -16.30 -10.31 3.22
N HIS A 5 -15.78 -9.18 2.81
CA HIS A 5 -15.26 -8.14 3.70
C HIS A 5 -15.98 -6.82 3.45
N ASN A 6 -16.39 -6.15 4.52
CA ASN A 6 -16.97 -4.81 4.42
C ASN A 6 -15.90 -3.77 4.79
N HIS A 7 -15.39 -3.06 3.79
CA HIS A 7 -14.40 -2.01 3.98
C HIS A 7 -14.94 -0.80 4.78
N GLY A 8 -16.25 -0.57 4.78
CA GLY A 8 -16.90 0.56 5.47
C GLY A 8 -16.90 1.89 4.70
N SER A 9 -16.32 1.92 3.49
CA SER A 9 -16.41 3.04 2.54
C SER A 9 -16.29 2.53 1.11
N ASP A 10 -16.46 3.42 0.12
CA ASP A 10 -16.21 3.09 -1.29
C ASP A 10 -14.81 2.49 -1.46
N VAL A 11 -14.74 1.34 -2.13
CA VAL A 11 -13.50 0.69 -2.53
C VAL A 11 -13.07 1.26 -3.88
N LEU A 12 -11.88 1.85 -3.92
CA LEU A 12 -11.41 2.61 -5.08
C LEU A 12 -10.19 1.99 -5.74
N VAL A 13 -9.34 1.37 -4.93
CA VAL A 13 -8.14 0.67 -5.39
C VAL A 13 -8.02 -0.63 -4.62
N VAL A 14 -7.71 -1.71 -5.32
CA VAL A 14 -7.43 -3.02 -4.73
C VAL A 14 -6.14 -3.55 -5.35
N ARG A 15 -5.18 -3.98 -4.53
CA ARG A 15 -3.92 -4.53 -5.02
C ARG A 15 -3.48 -5.73 -4.18
N ALA A 16 -3.43 -6.90 -4.80
CA ALA A 16 -2.84 -8.09 -4.19
C ALA A 16 -1.32 -7.90 -4.07
N CYS A 17 -0.74 -8.41 -2.99
CA CYS A 17 0.71 -8.52 -2.90
C CYS A 17 1.17 -9.61 -3.86
N HIS A 18 2.21 -9.31 -4.63
CA HIS A 18 2.75 -10.19 -5.67
C HIS A 18 4.12 -10.77 -5.29
N HIS A 19 4.60 -10.46 -4.08
CA HIS A 19 5.81 -11.05 -3.52
C HIS A 19 5.46 -12.39 -2.89
N ASP A 20 6.35 -13.38 -3.04
CA ASP A 20 6.13 -14.74 -2.53
C ASP A 20 5.83 -14.74 -1.03
N ASP A 21 6.56 -13.92 -0.26
CA ASP A 21 6.41 -13.83 1.19
C ASP A 21 5.12 -13.12 1.65
N GLY A 22 4.32 -12.59 0.73
CA GLY A 22 3.09 -11.85 1.01
C GLY A 22 1.88 -12.32 0.22
N ALA A 23 1.92 -13.51 -0.40
CA ALA A 23 0.94 -13.94 -1.41
C ALA A 23 -0.53 -13.99 -0.93
N ASP A 24 -0.78 -14.00 0.37
CA ASP A 24 -2.09 -14.00 1.00
C ASP A 24 -2.56 -12.61 1.48
N LEU A 25 -1.79 -11.55 1.15
CA LEU A 25 -2.07 -10.17 1.51
C LEU A 25 -2.78 -9.39 0.39
N LEU A 26 -3.74 -8.56 0.80
CA LEU A 26 -4.50 -7.67 -0.07
C LEU A 26 -4.54 -6.27 0.51
N ALA A 27 -4.19 -5.26 -0.29
CA ALA A 27 -4.34 -3.86 0.08
C ALA A 27 -5.61 -3.29 -0.57
N ILE A 28 -6.43 -2.60 0.23
CA ILE A 28 -7.66 -1.95 -0.21
C ILE A 28 -7.59 -0.47 0.14
N GLY A 29 -7.59 0.38 -0.88
CA GLY A 29 -7.67 1.83 -0.75
C GLY A 29 -9.10 2.32 -0.89
N GLY A 30 -9.57 3.07 0.09
CA GLY A 30 -10.90 3.68 0.07
C GLY A 30 -10.86 5.20 0.08
N THR A 31 -11.89 5.81 0.68
CA THR A 31 -12.09 7.27 0.64
C THR A 31 -11.14 8.03 1.57
N GLN A 32 -10.66 7.42 2.65
CA GLN A 32 -9.79 8.07 3.65
C GLN A 32 -8.73 7.14 4.26
N SER A 33 -8.71 5.87 3.87
CA SER A 33 -7.90 4.85 4.51
C SER A 33 -7.42 3.79 3.54
N VAL A 34 -6.36 3.08 3.96
CA VAL A 34 -5.89 1.85 3.34
C VAL A 34 -5.98 0.72 4.36
N GLN A 35 -6.75 -0.32 4.05
CA GLN A 35 -6.81 -1.54 4.85
C GLN A 35 -5.92 -2.61 4.23
N ILE A 36 -5.20 -3.33 5.08
CA ILE A 36 -4.42 -4.51 4.70
C ILE A 36 -5.13 -5.73 5.25
N ILE A 37 -5.45 -6.65 4.36
CA ILE A 37 -6.23 -7.84 4.65
C ILE A 37 -5.34 -9.06 4.47
N LEU A 38 -5.28 -9.88 5.52
CA LEU A 38 -4.82 -11.26 5.44
C LEU A 38 -5.99 -12.13 4.98
N THR A 39 -5.82 -12.82 3.86
CA THR A 39 -6.85 -13.66 3.27
C THR A 39 -6.49 -15.13 3.43
N THR A 40 -7.49 -15.94 3.76
CA THR A 40 -7.37 -17.40 3.69
C THR A 40 -8.45 -17.93 2.76
N LEU A 41 -8.51 -19.25 2.58
CA LEU A 41 -9.59 -19.89 1.82
C LEU A 41 -10.99 -19.63 2.43
N THR A 42 -11.06 -19.22 3.69
CA THR A 42 -12.32 -19.11 4.44
C THR A 42 -12.48 -17.81 5.24
N SER A 43 -11.47 -16.94 5.28
CA SER A 43 -11.49 -15.70 6.07
C SER A 43 -10.80 -14.53 5.37
N ALA A 44 -11.20 -13.33 5.77
CA ALA A 44 -10.52 -12.07 5.46
C ALA A 44 -10.41 -11.29 6.78
N GLU A 45 -9.19 -11.03 7.22
CA GLU A 45 -8.91 -10.34 8.47
C GLU A 45 -8.13 -9.05 8.19
N VAL A 46 -8.56 -7.93 8.78
CA VAL A 46 -7.81 -6.67 8.68
C VAL A 46 -6.65 -6.71 9.68
N ILE A 47 -5.42 -6.74 9.17
CA ILE A 47 -4.20 -6.79 10.00
C ILE A 47 -3.50 -5.42 10.14
N ALA A 48 -3.88 -4.45 9.30
CA ALA A 48 -3.47 -3.06 9.43
C ALA A 48 -4.52 -2.13 8.81
N ASN A 49 -4.70 -0.93 9.38
CA ASN A 49 -5.60 0.08 8.85
C ASN A 49 -4.98 1.48 8.98
N PHE A 50 -4.57 2.05 7.84
CA PHE A 50 -3.89 3.34 7.77
C PHE A 50 -4.88 4.45 7.44
N HIS A 51 -5.01 5.43 8.33
CA HIS A 51 -5.85 6.62 8.11
C HIS A 51 -5.02 7.73 7.47
N ILE A 52 -5.22 7.97 6.18
CA ILE A 52 -4.47 8.97 5.40
C ILE A 52 -5.25 10.30 5.32
N GLY A 53 -6.58 10.25 5.40
CA GLY A 53 -7.44 11.43 5.37
C GLY A 53 -7.75 11.95 3.96
N THR A 54 -7.31 11.23 2.93
CA THR A 54 -7.58 11.54 1.51
C THR A 54 -8.00 10.29 0.75
N ARG A 55 -8.63 10.50 -0.40
CA ARG A 55 -9.08 9.44 -1.30
C ARG A 55 -7.88 8.75 -1.93
N ILE A 56 -7.82 7.42 -1.87
CA ILE A 56 -6.71 6.66 -2.45
C ILE A 56 -6.89 6.49 -3.96
N THR A 57 -5.82 6.70 -4.72
CA THR A 57 -5.83 6.65 -6.18
C THR A 57 -4.91 5.58 -6.76
N ALA A 58 -3.83 5.23 -6.07
CA ALA A 58 -2.94 4.13 -6.41
C ALA A 58 -2.29 3.53 -5.15
N LEU A 59 -1.85 2.29 -5.24
CA LEU A 59 -1.16 1.54 -4.18
C LEU A 59 0.01 0.77 -4.76
N ALA A 60 1.12 0.59 -4.06
CA ALA A 60 2.19 -0.33 -4.47
C ALA A 60 2.80 -1.05 -3.28
N TRP A 61 2.96 -2.36 -3.41
CA TRP A 61 3.61 -3.20 -2.42
C TRP A 61 5.12 -3.08 -2.50
N SER A 62 5.79 -2.88 -1.36
CA SER A 62 7.24 -2.98 -1.26
C SER A 62 7.68 -4.43 -1.16
N SER A 63 8.89 -4.73 -1.67
CA SER A 63 9.50 -6.07 -1.64
C SER A 63 9.82 -6.57 -0.22
N VAL A 64 9.85 -5.70 0.77
CA VAL A 64 10.08 -6.08 2.18
C VAL A 64 8.81 -6.53 2.90
N SER A 65 7.66 -6.49 2.22
CA SER A 65 6.40 -6.91 2.83
C SER A 65 6.35 -8.42 2.98
N THR A 66 6.11 -8.88 4.20
CA THR A 66 5.99 -10.29 4.58
C THR A 66 4.68 -10.51 5.33
N SER A 67 4.12 -11.69 5.15
CA SER A 67 2.84 -12.10 5.74
C SER A 67 3.03 -12.76 7.10
N PRO A 68 2.06 -12.60 8.02
CA PRO A 68 1.98 -13.41 9.24
C PRO A 68 1.96 -14.92 8.98
N SER A 69 1.58 -15.38 7.78
CA SER A 69 1.62 -16.81 7.44
C SER A 69 3.03 -17.33 7.13
N GLN A 70 3.98 -16.44 6.86
CA GLN A 70 5.36 -16.79 6.50
C GLN A 70 6.32 -16.62 7.68
N THR A 71 6.11 -15.62 8.54
CA THR A 71 7.00 -15.31 9.67
C THR A 71 6.25 -14.60 10.80
N ASP A 72 6.69 -14.86 12.04
CA ASP A 72 6.17 -14.19 13.24
C ASP A 72 6.58 -12.70 13.29
N GLU A 73 7.75 -12.37 12.72
CA GLU A 73 8.28 -11.00 12.66
C GLU A 73 7.87 -10.30 11.35
N TRP A 74 6.60 -10.45 10.97
CA TRP A 74 6.10 -9.91 9.71
C TRP A 74 6.14 -8.38 9.66
N THR A 75 6.24 -7.86 8.44
CA THR A 75 6.28 -6.42 8.14
C THR A 75 5.41 -6.12 6.94
N ILE A 76 4.63 -5.05 7.01
CA ILE A 76 3.86 -4.52 5.90
C ILE A 76 4.44 -3.18 5.49
N GLU A 77 4.78 -3.02 4.21
CA GLU A 77 5.21 -1.75 3.63
C GLU A 77 4.52 -1.51 2.28
N VAL A 78 3.65 -0.49 2.23
CA VAL A 78 2.86 -0.14 1.05
C VAL A 78 3.00 1.36 0.79
N ALA A 79 3.29 1.73 -0.45
CA ALA A 79 3.18 3.11 -0.90
C ALA A 79 1.75 3.38 -1.37
N ALA A 80 1.20 4.53 -1.02
CA ALA A 80 -0.13 4.96 -1.43
C ALA A 80 -0.07 6.36 -2.04
N ALA A 81 -0.89 6.59 -3.06
CA ALA A 81 -1.10 7.93 -3.60
C ALA A 81 -2.51 8.44 -3.25
N GLY A 82 -2.58 9.71 -2.85
CA GLY A 82 -3.80 10.41 -2.49
C GLY A 82 -4.34 11.31 -3.59
N ALA A 83 -5.63 11.62 -3.52
CA ALA A 83 -6.29 12.59 -4.42
C ALA A 83 -5.85 14.04 -4.17
N ASP A 84 -5.09 14.29 -3.11
CA ASP A 84 -4.41 15.54 -2.80
C ASP A 84 -2.98 15.60 -3.39
N TYR A 85 -2.65 14.66 -4.28
CA TYR A 85 -1.36 14.52 -4.96
C TYR A 85 -0.20 14.12 -4.03
N GLY A 86 -0.49 13.82 -2.76
CA GLY A 86 0.47 13.31 -1.80
C GLY A 86 0.82 11.84 -2.05
N LEU A 87 2.06 11.47 -1.72
CA LEU A 87 2.49 10.08 -1.58
C LEU A 87 2.70 9.76 -0.11
N TYR A 88 2.40 8.52 0.28
CA TYR A 88 2.47 8.06 1.66
C TYR A 88 3.11 6.69 1.71
N LEU A 89 4.10 6.52 2.57
CA LEU A 89 4.68 5.22 2.91
C LEU A 89 3.98 4.73 4.17
N LEU A 90 3.31 3.59 4.04
CA LEU A 90 2.52 2.95 5.07
C LEU A 90 3.30 1.78 5.62
N THR A 91 3.62 1.81 6.91
CA THR A 91 4.39 0.73 7.55
C THR A 91 3.72 0.19 8.80
N LYS A 92 3.71 -1.13 8.92
CA LYS A 92 3.25 -1.84 10.12
C LYS A 92 4.14 -3.05 10.36
N HIS A 93 4.79 -3.09 11.51
CA HIS A 93 5.46 -4.29 12.00
C HIS A 93 4.54 -5.07 12.93
N HIS A 94 4.77 -6.38 13.07
CA HIS A 94 3.98 -7.27 13.93
C HIS A 94 3.69 -6.71 15.35
N ASN A 95 4.69 -6.06 15.97
CA ASN A 95 4.64 -5.57 17.34
C ASN A 95 4.60 -4.04 17.49
N GLN A 96 4.44 -3.29 16.39
CA GLN A 96 4.39 -1.82 16.41
C GLN A 96 3.03 -1.31 15.94
N VAL A 97 2.74 -0.04 16.19
CA VAL A 97 1.57 0.64 15.63
C VAL A 97 1.77 1.00 14.16
N GLU A 98 0.67 1.23 13.46
CA GLU A 98 0.67 1.74 12.09
C GLU A 98 1.37 3.10 12.00
N THR A 99 2.23 3.26 11.01
CA THR A 99 2.90 4.52 10.69
C THR A 99 2.54 4.97 9.28
N VAL A 100 2.25 6.27 9.13
CA VAL A 100 1.97 6.92 7.85
C VAL A 100 3.02 8.02 7.66
N PHE A 101 3.90 7.84 6.69
CA PHE A 101 4.96 8.80 6.39
C PHE A 101 4.69 9.48 5.04
N PRO A 102 4.34 10.78 5.01
CA PRO A 102 4.17 11.50 3.75
C PRO A 102 5.52 11.78 3.08
N PHE A 103 5.59 11.61 1.76
CA PHE A 103 6.77 11.91 0.95
C PHE A 103 6.38 12.39 -0.46
N GLY A 104 7.37 12.83 -1.26
CA GLY A 104 7.17 13.12 -2.68
C GLY A 104 6.06 14.14 -3.00
N GLY A 105 5.78 15.07 -2.08
CA GLY A 105 4.74 16.09 -2.22
C GLY A 105 5.30 17.51 -2.33
N GLY A 106 4.40 18.51 -2.39
CA GLY A 106 4.76 19.91 -2.50
C GLY A 106 5.43 20.24 -3.83
N LEU A 107 6.47 21.10 -3.82
CA LEU A 107 7.12 21.58 -5.05
C LEU A 107 7.86 20.49 -5.83
N SER A 108 8.27 19.40 -5.16
CA SER A 108 8.97 18.28 -5.77
C SER A 108 8.05 17.12 -6.16
N GLY A 109 6.75 17.24 -5.87
CA GLY A 109 5.78 16.19 -6.09
C GLY A 109 4.92 16.38 -7.33
N HIS A 110 3.97 15.47 -7.49
CA HIS A 110 2.95 15.59 -8.52
C HIS A 110 2.03 16.78 -8.28
N HIS A 111 1.55 17.36 -9.37
CA HIS A 111 0.57 18.45 -9.40
C HIS A 111 -0.75 18.00 -10.07
N GLY A 112 -0.91 16.70 -10.20
CA GLY A 112 -2.07 16.02 -10.76
C GLY A 112 -2.29 14.70 -10.06
N LYS A 113 -3.45 14.09 -10.32
CA LYS A 113 -3.80 12.80 -9.75
C LYS A 113 -2.80 11.74 -10.22
N VAL A 114 -2.20 11.04 -9.26
CA VAL A 114 -1.41 9.84 -9.54
C VAL A 114 -2.35 8.71 -9.96
N ASN A 115 -2.10 8.17 -11.14
CA ASN A 115 -2.94 7.17 -11.80
C ASN A 115 -2.47 5.74 -11.55
N ASP A 116 -1.16 5.53 -11.44
CA ASP A 116 -0.58 4.25 -11.06
C ASP A 116 0.79 4.49 -10.42
N MET A 117 1.25 3.49 -9.69
CA MET A 117 2.55 3.47 -9.03
C MET A 117 3.08 2.05 -8.90
N THR A 118 4.39 1.91 -8.79
CA THR A 118 5.04 0.62 -8.49
C THR A 118 6.28 0.85 -7.64
N PHE A 119 6.55 -0.09 -6.74
CA PHE A 119 7.88 -0.21 -6.15
C PHE A 119 8.82 -0.86 -7.16
N CYS A 120 10.07 -0.39 -7.17
CA CYS A 120 11.13 -0.89 -8.02
C CYS A 120 12.37 -1.16 -7.17
N GLY A 121 13.12 -2.21 -7.56
CA GLY A 121 14.36 -2.59 -6.90
C GLY A 121 14.15 -3.31 -5.57
N GLY A 122 15.15 -3.23 -4.69
CA GLY A 122 15.09 -3.82 -3.35
C GLY A 122 15.13 -5.34 -3.26
N GLN A 123 15.58 -6.05 -4.30
CA GLN A 123 15.74 -7.51 -4.25
C GLN A 123 17.14 -7.97 -3.79
N SER A 124 18.12 -7.07 -3.73
CA SER A 124 19.46 -7.36 -3.19
C SER A 124 19.89 -6.28 -2.20
N GLU A 125 20.88 -6.57 -1.36
CA GLU A 125 21.39 -5.64 -0.32
C GLU A 125 21.84 -4.28 -0.88
N ASP A 126 22.39 -4.26 -2.10
CA ASP A 126 22.87 -3.04 -2.75
C ASP A 126 21.81 -2.36 -3.65
N SER A 127 20.63 -2.96 -3.79
CA SER A 127 19.58 -2.42 -4.66
C SER A 127 18.88 -1.25 -4.00
N SER A 128 18.93 -0.08 -4.65
CA SER A 128 18.08 1.03 -4.27
C SER A 128 16.61 0.65 -4.36
N ARG A 129 15.81 1.12 -3.40
CA ARG A 129 14.35 1.04 -3.41
C ARG A 129 13.79 2.39 -3.78
N TYR A 130 12.94 2.42 -4.78
CA TYR A 130 12.27 3.64 -5.22
C TYR A 130 10.85 3.32 -5.66
N VAL A 131 10.02 4.36 -5.71
CA VAL A 131 8.64 4.29 -6.16
C VAL A 131 8.56 5.04 -7.47
N ALA A 132 8.13 4.36 -8.52
CA ALA A 132 7.82 4.99 -9.80
C ALA A 132 6.34 5.32 -9.86
N THR A 133 6.00 6.50 -10.37
CA THR A 133 4.66 7.09 -10.36
C THR A 133 4.33 7.75 -11.70
N VAL A 134 3.06 7.69 -12.11
CA VAL A 134 2.54 8.40 -13.29
C VAL A 134 1.30 9.19 -12.92
N SER A 135 1.17 10.39 -13.49
CA SER A 135 0.13 11.35 -13.08
C SER A 135 -0.49 12.13 -14.24
N ASP A 136 -1.69 12.66 -14.00
CA ASP A 136 -2.41 13.57 -14.90
C ASP A 136 -1.66 14.88 -15.20
N ASP A 137 -0.65 15.23 -14.39
CA ASP A 137 0.27 16.34 -14.66
C ASP A 137 1.27 16.04 -15.81
N LYS A 138 1.17 14.86 -16.43
CA LYS A 138 2.03 14.37 -17.53
C LYS A 138 3.47 14.12 -17.09
N MET A 139 3.70 13.88 -15.81
CA MET A 139 5.00 13.54 -15.26
C MET A 139 5.09 12.04 -14.94
N PHE A 140 6.29 11.51 -15.16
CA PHE A 140 6.78 10.27 -14.58
C PHE A 140 7.83 10.65 -13.54
N MET A 141 7.64 10.22 -12.30
CA MET A 141 8.58 10.44 -11.18
C MET A 141 9.00 9.11 -10.58
#